data_AF-A0AAE4ZDM5-F1
#
_entry.id   AF-A0AAE4ZDM5-F1
#
_cell.length_a   1.000
_cell.length_b   1.000
_cell.length_c   1.000
_cell.angle_alpha   90.00
_cell.angle_beta   90.00
_cell.angle_gamma   90.00
#
_symmetry.space_group_name_H-M   'P 1'
#
loop_
_entity.id
_entity.type
_entity.pdbx_description
1 polymer ?
#
loop_
_entity_poly.entity_id
_entity_poly.type
_entity_poly.pdbx_seq_one_letter_code
_entity_poly.pdbx_strand_id
1 'polypeptide(L)'
;MKTTTQEKIAIGCLTLFLLPFCAVGIGAAVATARYAVVGDWAQAALTLVFALLFGGVGFGMLGVAYYGLRRARAARELQERHPDEPWLWRTDWATGRIESSGRHRMYRAWAFAVFWNLIAFTVPIVVLPEALADGEKLALLILAFPAIGLILLGRAIYLTLRHRKYGVSVLRLATVPGVVGRALRGVILTDSWIRPADGFPVKLLCVNRVVSRSGNRRSVRETVLWEDAQRVTRAHQVGRATAIPVGFRLPADARESDASDSSDQIIWRVETSASVPGVDFGASFDVPVFRTAESEEPLTEEEATALPESEPEFRQPPASRIEVRERPQRAEIYFPAARNLGFAVGITVFFVIWTAVTFILPGLGAPIIFPIVFGLFGLLIGYAVVTAWLLTTHVIAEASGIWIRSGLLGFGGVRHIPADDIDDITLDIGSRAGNRSYYDIKIQRANGKRVYAGRAIPDRREAEWLIERMRNGLGLEGER
;
A
#
# COMPACT_ATOMS: atom_id res chain seq x y z
N MET A 1 10.59 22.82 27.37
CA MET A 1 10.56 21.52 28.11
C MET A 1 9.20 21.25 28.80
N LYS A 2 8.16 20.90 28.05
CA LYS A 2 6.90 20.37 28.61
C LYS A 2 6.36 19.26 27.71
N THR A 3 6.62 18.00 28.05
CA THR A 3 5.70 16.91 27.63
C THR A 3 4.30 17.31 28.06
N THR A 4 3.35 17.35 27.13
CA THR A 4 1.97 17.70 27.44
C THR A 4 1.45 16.74 28.50
N THR A 5 0.68 17.24 29.47
CA THR A 5 0.15 16.44 30.59
C THR A 5 -0.56 15.17 30.09
N GLN A 6 -1.18 15.26 28.92
CA GLN A 6 -1.86 14.19 28.22
C GLN A 6 -0.93 13.04 27.78
N GLU A 7 0.31 13.33 27.35
CA GLU A 7 1.28 12.30 27.00
C GLU A 7 1.77 11.54 28.24
N LYS A 8 2.10 12.26 29.32
CA LYS A 8 2.51 11.63 30.57
C LYS A 8 1.43 10.69 31.10
N ILE A 9 0.17 11.11 31.04
CA ILE A 9 -0.99 10.30 31.42
C ILE A 9 -1.12 9.09 30.50
N ALA A 10 -1.07 9.27 29.17
CA ALA A 10 -1.18 8.16 28.22
C ALA A 10 -0.09 7.09 28.41
N ILE A 11 1.16 7.52 28.70
CA ILE A 11 2.28 6.61 28.96
C ILE A 11 2.10 5.92 30.31
N GLY A 12 1.67 6.64 31.35
CA GLY A 12 1.36 6.07 32.66
C GLY A 12 0.28 4.99 32.56
N CYS A 13 -0.81 5.26 31.84
CA CYS A 13 -1.88 4.31 31.57
C CYS A 13 -1.39 3.10 30.75
N LEU A 14 -0.60 3.32 29.70
CA LEU A 14 -0.02 2.23 28.90
C LEU A 14 0.91 1.35 29.75
N THR A 15 1.72 1.96 30.62
CA THR A 15 2.63 1.25 31.52
C THR A 15 1.85 0.41 32.52
N LEU A 16 0.84 0.99 33.17
CA LEU A 16 -0.06 0.26 34.08
C LEU A 16 -0.78 -0.90 33.38
N PHE A 17 -1.24 -0.70 32.15
CA PHE A 17 -1.87 -1.76 31.35
C PHE A 17 -0.91 -2.90 30.99
N LEU A 18 0.37 -2.61 30.75
CA LEU A 18 1.37 -3.62 30.38
C LEU A 18 2.01 -4.32 31.58
N LEU A 19 1.89 -3.78 32.80
CA LEU A 19 2.46 -4.38 34.02
C LEU A 19 1.97 -5.81 34.29
N PRO A 20 0.66 -6.14 34.19
CA PRO A 20 0.19 -7.52 34.33
C PRO A 20 0.83 -8.49 33.33
N PHE A 21 1.03 -8.06 32.07
CA PHE A 21 1.70 -8.89 31.06
C PHE A 21 3.17 -9.15 31.43
N CYS A 22 3.86 -8.13 31.95
CA CYS A 22 5.24 -8.29 32.44
C CYS A 22 5.29 -9.24 33.65
N ALA A 23 4.35 -9.10 34.59
CA ALA A 23 4.28 -9.94 35.78
C ALA A 23 3.98 -11.41 35.45
N VAL A 24 3.00 -11.66 34.57
CA VAL A 24 2.70 -13.01 34.04
C VAL A 24 3.90 -13.57 33.30
N GLY A 25 4.58 -12.76 32.48
CA GLY A 25 5.79 -13.17 31.77
C GLY A 25 6.91 -13.60 32.71
N ILE A 26 7.19 -12.83 33.77
CA ILE A 26 8.18 -13.18 34.80
C ILE A 26 7.75 -14.45 35.55
N GLY A 27 6.49 -14.54 35.99
CA GLY A 27 5.97 -15.71 36.71
C GLY A 27 6.06 -16.98 35.87
N ALA A 28 5.72 -16.90 34.59
CA ALA A 28 5.86 -18.00 33.65
C ALA A 28 7.33 -18.39 33.43
N ALA A 29 8.25 -17.43 33.34
CA ALA A 29 9.69 -17.71 33.23
C ALA A 29 10.24 -18.45 34.47
N VAL A 30 9.79 -18.05 35.67
CA VAL A 30 10.12 -18.75 36.92
C VAL A 30 9.52 -20.16 36.93
N ALA A 31 8.28 -20.33 36.48
CA ALA A 31 7.65 -21.64 36.36
C ALA A 31 8.39 -22.56 35.38
N THR A 32 8.84 -22.02 34.23
CA THR A 32 9.68 -22.74 33.27
C THR A 32 10.94 -23.28 33.92
N ALA A 33 11.67 -22.43 34.66
CA ALA A 33 12.88 -22.85 35.36
C ALA A 33 12.58 -23.95 36.39
N ARG A 34 11.48 -23.86 37.14
CA ARG A 34 11.06 -24.88 38.11
C ARG A 34 10.74 -26.22 37.45
N TYR A 35 9.91 -26.21 36.40
CA TYR A 35 9.54 -27.44 35.70
C TYR A 35 10.75 -28.09 35.00
N ALA A 36 11.65 -27.29 34.44
CA ALA A 36 12.89 -27.80 33.85
C ALA A 36 13.79 -28.48 34.88
N VAL A 37 13.90 -27.92 36.10
CA VAL A 37 14.68 -28.53 37.20
C VAL A 37 14.07 -29.86 37.66
N VAL A 38 12.74 -29.96 37.71
CA VAL A 38 12.02 -31.19 38.09
C VAL A 38 12.01 -32.22 36.95
N GLY A 39 12.43 -31.84 35.74
CA GLY A 39 12.47 -32.72 34.56
C GLY A 39 11.15 -32.82 33.79
N ASP A 40 10.13 -32.04 34.15
CA ASP A 40 8.87 -31.95 33.41
C ASP A 40 9.03 -31.00 32.21
N TRP A 41 9.62 -31.53 31.15
CA TRP A 41 9.91 -30.78 29.93
C TRP A 41 8.65 -30.33 29.18
N ALA A 42 7.53 -31.02 29.35
CA ALA A 42 6.27 -30.66 28.72
C ALA A 42 5.70 -29.37 29.34
N GLN A 43 5.60 -29.30 30.66
CA GLN A 43 5.16 -28.11 31.36
C GLN A 43 6.18 -26.97 31.28
N ALA A 44 7.48 -27.30 31.28
CA ALA A 44 8.53 -26.31 31.06
C ALA A 44 8.39 -25.65 29.68
N ALA A 45 8.17 -26.43 28.61
CA ALA A 45 7.99 -25.91 27.26
C ALA A 45 6.71 -25.05 27.15
N LEU A 46 5.60 -25.50 27.74
CA LEU A 46 4.35 -24.74 27.73
C LEU A 46 4.52 -23.39 28.46
N THR A 47 5.05 -23.39 29.68
CA THR A 47 5.27 -22.16 30.44
C THR A 47 6.30 -21.24 29.78
N LEU A 48 7.26 -21.78 29.02
CA LEU A 48 8.21 -20.97 28.25
C LEU A 48 7.51 -20.19 27.15
N VAL A 49 6.53 -20.80 26.46
CA VAL A 49 5.69 -20.12 25.47
C VAL A 49 4.96 -18.93 26.12
N PHE A 50 4.36 -19.13 27.30
CA PHE A 50 3.70 -18.06 28.04
C PHE A 50 4.69 -16.96 28.45
N ALA A 51 5.88 -17.32 28.93
CA ALA A 51 6.92 -16.36 29.29
C ALA A 51 7.33 -15.48 28.09
N LEU A 52 7.51 -16.09 26.92
CA LEU A 52 7.87 -15.39 25.68
C LEU A 52 6.74 -14.51 25.14
N LEU A 53 5.49 -14.99 25.18
CA LEU A 53 4.33 -14.21 24.72
C LEU A 53 4.08 -13.01 25.63
N PHE A 54 3.86 -13.25 26.92
CA PHE A 54 3.46 -12.21 27.86
C PHE A 54 4.64 -11.29 28.23
N GLY A 55 5.82 -11.87 28.44
CA GLY A 55 7.05 -11.09 28.69
C GLY A 55 7.50 -10.32 27.45
N GLY A 56 7.50 -10.96 26.27
CA GLY A 56 7.89 -10.32 25.01
C GLY A 56 6.96 -9.18 24.61
N VAL A 57 5.64 -9.36 24.73
CA VAL A 57 4.66 -8.29 24.49
C VAL A 57 4.79 -7.19 25.53
N GLY A 58 4.83 -7.53 26.83
CA GLY A 58 4.91 -6.57 27.92
C GLY A 58 6.15 -5.69 27.85
N PHE A 59 7.34 -6.30 27.94
CA PHE A 59 8.61 -5.56 27.91
C PHE A 59 8.91 -4.96 26.53
N GLY A 60 8.56 -5.66 25.45
CA GLY A 60 8.75 -5.17 24.08
C GLY A 60 7.94 -3.91 23.79
N MET A 61 6.65 -3.89 24.16
CA MET A 61 5.82 -2.71 23.99
C MET A 61 6.26 -1.53 24.86
N LEU A 62 6.71 -1.79 26.10
CA LEU A 62 7.31 -0.76 26.95
C LEU A 62 8.58 -0.17 26.33
N GLY A 63 9.46 -1.02 25.81
CA GLY A 63 10.68 -0.59 25.12
C GLY A 63 10.39 0.27 23.89
N VAL A 64 9.44 -0.15 23.05
CA VAL A 64 8.98 0.61 21.87
C VAL A 64 8.36 1.95 22.28
N ALA A 65 7.52 1.97 23.33
CA ALA A 65 6.91 3.19 23.84
C ALA A 65 7.98 4.17 24.33
N TYR A 66 8.93 3.71 25.15
CA TYR A 66 10.00 4.56 25.68
C TYR A 66 10.94 5.08 24.58
N TYR A 67 11.32 4.23 23.63
CA TYR A 67 12.10 4.65 22.47
C TYR A 67 11.34 5.69 21.62
N GLY A 68 10.05 5.46 21.39
CA GLY A 68 9.17 6.40 20.69
C GLY A 68 9.12 7.77 21.36
N LEU A 69 9.10 7.82 22.69
CA LEU A 69 9.13 9.08 23.44
C LEU A 69 10.44 9.82 23.30
N ARG A 70 11.58 9.13 23.39
CA ARG A 70 12.89 9.76 23.19
C ARG A 70 12.97 10.36 21.79
N ARG A 71 12.49 9.62 20.78
CA ARG A 71 12.44 10.10 19.40
C ARG A 71 11.48 11.29 19.23
N ALA A 72 10.30 11.25 19.84
CA ALA A 72 9.33 12.35 19.79
C ALA A 72 9.87 13.62 20.45
N ARG A 73 10.61 13.49 21.56
CA ARG A 73 11.28 14.62 22.22
C ARG A 73 12.37 15.22 21.31
N ALA A 74 13.23 14.39 20.75
CA ALA A 74 14.26 14.87 19.81
C ALA A 74 13.64 15.56 18.58
N ALA A 75 12.53 15.03 18.04
CA ALA A 75 11.81 15.66 16.95
C ALA A 75 11.22 17.03 17.35
N ARG A 76 10.68 17.16 18.56
CA ARG A 76 10.19 18.45 19.09
C ARG A 76 11.28 19.47 19.30
N GLU A 77 12.44 19.04 19.80
CA GLU A 77 13.59 19.94 19.96
C GLU A 77 14.04 20.49 18.60
N LEU A 78 13.99 19.69 17.53
CA LEU A 78 14.25 20.15 16.18
C LEU A 78 13.14 21.08 15.66
N GLN A 79 11.88 20.79 15.96
CA GLN A 79 10.74 21.66 15.65
C GLN A 79 10.87 23.04 16.29
N GLU A 80 11.27 23.10 17.57
CA GLU A 80 11.46 24.36 18.31
C GLU A 80 12.65 25.17 17.74
N ARG A 81 13.68 24.51 17.19
CA ARG A 81 14.85 25.18 16.61
C ARG A 81 14.65 25.65 15.17
N HIS A 82 13.84 24.92 14.40
CA HIS A 82 13.62 25.16 12.97
C HIS A 82 12.13 25.23 12.65
N PRO A 83 11.37 26.20 13.20
CA PRO A 83 9.92 26.25 13.03
C PRO A 83 9.50 26.43 11.56
N ASP A 84 10.24 27.23 10.80
CA ASP A 84 9.93 27.57 9.41
C ASP A 84 10.59 26.61 8.39
N GLU A 85 11.39 25.65 8.87
CA GLU A 85 12.13 24.69 8.03
C GLU A 85 11.76 23.24 8.42
N PRO A 86 10.50 22.80 8.21
CA PRO A 86 10.01 21.49 8.63
C PRO A 86 10.76 20.30 8.03
N TRP A 87 11.45 20.49 6.91
CA TRP A 87 12.33 19.47 6.33
C TRP A 87 13.54 19.14 7.21
N LEU A 88 13.93 20.00 8.16
CA LEU A 88 15.05 19.76 9.08
C LEU A 88 14.66 18.96 10.33
N TRP A 89 13.37 18.78 10.59
CA TRP A 89 12.88 18.02 11.76
C TRP A 89 13.24 16.53 11.70
N ARG A 90 13.60 16.06 10.51
CA ARG A 90 14.01 14.71 10.20
C ARG A 90 15.47 14.71 9.78
N THR A 91 16.30 13.95 10.49
CA THR A 91 17.74 13.88 10.22
C THR A 91 18.07 13.29 8.85
N ASP A 92 17.26 12.36 8.35
CA ASP A 92 17.41 11.77 7.02
C ASP A 92 17.07 12.76 5.91
N TRP A 93 16.09 13.65 6.15
CA TRP A 93 15.79 14.76 5.25
C TRP A 93 16.88 15.82 5.29
N ALA A 94 17.28 16.30 6.47
CA ALA A 94 18.31 17.33 6.63
C ALA A 94 19.65 16.99 5.96
N THR A 95 20.01 15.70 5.91
CA THR A 95 21.25 15.22 5.25
C THR A 95 21.08 14.92 3.76
N GLY A 96 19.85 15.04 3.23
CA GLY A 96 19.50 14.64 1.86
C GLY A 96 19.68 13.14 1.60
N ARG A 97 19.88 12.32 2.63
CA ARG A 97 20.19 10.90 2.54
C ARG A 97 19.07 10.09 3.19
N ILE A 98 18.12 9.66 2.36
CA ILE A 98 16.90 9.01 2.82
C ILE A 98 17.03 7.50 2.65
N GLU A 99 16.96 6.76 3.75
CA GLU A 99 16.99 5.30 3.72
C GLU A 99 15.63 4.72 3.35
N SER A 100 15.64 3.63 2.58
CA SER A 100 14.41 2.94 2.20
C SER A 100 13.72 2.28 3.40
N SER A 101 12.39 2.25 3.37
CA SER A 101 11.55 1.65 4.40
C SER A 101 11.59 0.09 4.46
N GLY A 102 12.44 -0.55 3.65
CA GLY A 102 12.50 -2.01 3.50
C GLY A 102 12.88 -2.77 4.78
N ARG A 103 13.89 -2.30 5.51
CA ARG A 103 14.40 -2.95 6.73
C ARG A 103 13.33 -3.03 7.83
N HIS A 104 12.58 -1.95 8.03
CA HIS A 104 11.48 -1.91 8.99
C HIS A 104 10.31 -2.83 8.62
N ARG A 105 10.03 -3.02 7.31
CA ARG A 105 9.03 -4.00 6.87
C ARG A 105 9.47 -5.43 7.18
N MET A 106 10.75 -5.76 6.99
CA MET A 106 11.31 -7.07 7.30
C MET A 106 11.19 -7.40 8.79
N TYR A 107 11.64 -6.51 9.69
CA TYR A 107 11.54 -6.77 11.14
C TYR A 107 10.09 -6.90 11.62
N ARG A 108 9.17 -6.08 11.10
CA ARG A 108 7.73 -6.21 11.41
C ARG A 108 7.16 -7.55 10.94
N ALA A 109 7.56 -8.02 9.76
CA ALA A 109 7.13 -9.31 9.25
C ALA A 109 7.64 -10.46 10.13
N TRP A 110 8.90 -10.43 10.56
CA TRP A 110 9.45 -11.42 11.50
C TRP A 110 8.76 -11.39 12.86
N ALA A 111 8.61 -10.21 13.46
CA ALA A 111 7.96 -10.07 14.76
C ALA A 111 6.54 -10.65 14.72
N PHE A 112 5.77 -10.33 13.68
CA PHE A 112 4.42 -10.84 13.50
C PHE A 112 4.39 -12.35 13.20
N ALA A 113 5.30 -12.85 12.37
CA ALA A 113 5.39 -14.28 12.06
C ALA A 113 5.75 -15.11 13.30
N VAL A 114 6.76 -14.69 14.08
CA VAL A 114 7.16 -15.40 15.31
C VAL A 114 6.02 -15.39 16.32
N PHE A 115 5.42 -14.22 16.57
CA PHE A 115 4.30 -14.09 17.49
C PHE A 115 3.11 -14.96 17.08
N TRP A 116 2.71 -14.92 15.81
CA TRP A 116 1.61 -15.73 15.29
C TRP A 116 1.89 -17.23 15.43
N ASN A 117 3.08 -17.70 15.03
CA ASN A 117 3.42 -19.11 15.08
C ASN A 117 3.53 -19.63 16.52
N LEU A 118 4.03 -18.81 17.44
CA LEU A 118 4.14 -19.15 18.86
C LEU A 118 2.75 -19.46 19.48
N ILE A 119 1.71 -18.75 19.05
CA ILE A 119 0.32 -19.02 19.46
C ILE A 119 -0.26 -20.19 18.65
N ALA A 120 -0.14 -20.11 17.32
CA ALA A 120 -0.83 -20.98 16.39
C ALA A 120 -0.45 -22.45 16.52
N PHE A 121 0.81 -22.76 16.88
CA PHE A 121 1.26 -24.15 17.06
C PHE A 121 0.95 -24.70 18.46
N THR A 122 0.76 -23.85 19.47
CA THR A 122 0.57 -24.31 20.86
C THR A 122 -0.75 -25.05 21.05
N VAL A 123 -1.85 -24.53 20.50
CA VAL A 123 -3.19 -25.14 20.68
C VAL A 123 -3.31 -26.49 19.97
N PRO A 124 -2.91 -26.66 18.69
CA PRO A 124 -2.97 -27.96 18.02
C PRO A 124 -2.11 -29.04 18.69
N ILE A 125 -0.93 -28.70 19.23
CA ILE A 125 -0.06 -29.69 19.90
C ILE A 125 -0.75 -30.32 21.11
N VAL A 126 -1.55 -29.53 21.84
CA VAL A 126 -2.24 -29.99 23.05
C VAL A 126 -3.58 -30.66 22.71
N VAL A 127 -4.38 -30.05 21.83
CA VAL A 127 -5.78 -30.45 21.61
C VAL A 127 -5.94 -31.52 20.53
N LEU A 128 -5.09 -31.52 19.50
CA LEU A 128 -5.28 -32.38 18.34
C LEU A 128 -5.09 -33.89 18.62
N PRO A 129 -4.14 -34.33 19.46
CA PRO A 129 -3.98 -35.76 19.75
C PRO A 129 -5.22 -36.38 20.40
N GLU A 130 -5.82 -35.70 21.38
CA GLU A 130 -7.02 -36.17 22.09
C GLU A 130 -8.24 -36.16 21.15
N ALA A 131 -8.48 -35.04 20.45
CA ALA A 131 -9.63 -34.93 19.54
C ALA A 131 -9.58 -35.94 18.37
N LEU A 132 -8.39 -36.27 17.86
CA LEU A 132 -8.24 -37.32 16.85
C LEU A 132 -8.44 -38.72 17.41
N ALA A 133 -8.07 -38.97 18.67
CA ALA A 133 -8.32 -40.24 19.35
C ALA A 133 -9.84 -40.47 19.53
N ASP A 134 -10.61 -39.41 19.77
CA ASP A 134 -12.08 -39.44 19.86
C ASP A 134 -12.77 -39.55 18.49
N GLY A 135 -12.00 -39.65 17.40
CA GLY A 135 -12.51 -39.78 16.04
C GLY A 135 -12.99 -38.47 15.40
N GLU A 136 -12.79 -37.33 16.07
CA GLU A 136 -13.20 -36.01 15.60
C GLU A 136 -12.25 -35.46 14.54
N LYS A 137 -12.35 -35.99 13.32
CA LYS A 137 -11.53 -35.56 12.16
C LYS A 137 -11.64 -34.06 11.86
N LEU A 138 -12.71 -33.41 12.31
CA LEU A 138 -12.93 -31.97 12.16
C LEU A 138 -11.96 -31.11 12.98
N ALA A 139 -11.35 -31.67 14.02
CA ALA A 139 -10.30 -31.00 14.78
C ALA A 139 -9.10 -30.60 13.91
N LEU A 140 -8.88 -31.26 12.76
CA LEU A 140 -7.84 -30.91 11.80
C LEU A 140 -7.98 -29.49 11.24
N LEU A 141 -9.17 -28.88 11.28
CA LEU A 141 -9.35 -27.48 10.84
C LEU A 141 -8.54 -26.49 11.67
N ILE A 142 -8.17 -26.85 12.91
CA ILE A 142 -7.30 -26.01 13.74
C ILE A 142 -5.91 -25.79 13.11
N LEU A 143 -5.47 -26.70 12.23
CA LEU A 143 -4.20 -26.60 11.49
C LEU A 143 -4.19 -25.44 10.46
N ALA A 144 -5.35 -24.85 10.14
CA ALA A 144 -5.41 -23.66 9.31
C ALA A 144 -4.64 -22.48 9.94
N PHE A 145 -4.64 -22.35 11.27
CA PHE A 145 -3.90 -21.30 11.98
C PHE A 145 -2.37 -21.43 11.81
N PRO A 146 -1.75 -22.61 12.06
CA PRO A 146 -0.37 -22.89 11.68
C PRO A 146 -0.06 -22.67 10.20
N ALA A 147 -0.96 -23.06 9.29
CA ALA A 147 -0.76 -22.88 7.86
C ALA A 147 -0.62 -21.38 7.48
N ILE A 148 -1.46 -20.51 8.06
CA ILE A 148 -1.31 -19.05 7.93
C ILE A 148 0.06 -18.61 8.49
N GLY A 149 0.47 -19.17 9.63
CA GLY A 149 1.77 -18.92 10.25
C GLY A 149 2.95 -19.24 9.32
N LEU A 150 2.88 -20.34 8.59
CA LEU A 150 3.89 -20.73 7.59
C LEU A 150 3.93 -19.76 6.40
N ILE A 151 2.77 -19.26 5.94
CA ILE A 151 2.72 -18.23 4.89
C ILE A 151 3.38 -16.92 5.37
N LEU A 152 3.08 -16.50 6.60
CA LEU A 152 3.70 -15.32 7.21
C LEU A 152 5.22 -15.48 7.35
N LEU A 153 5.68 -16.67 7.75
CA LEU A 153 7.10 -17.02 7.83
C LEU A 153 7.77 -16.98 6.45
N GLY A 154 7.14 -17.57 5.43
CA GLY A 154 7.61 -17.50 4.04
C GLY A 154 7.76 -16.06 3.55
N ARG A 155 6.82 -15.17 3.89
CA ARG A 155 6.92 -13.73 3.60
C ARG A 155 8.08 -13.06 4.35
N ALA A 156 8.30 -13.38 5.62
CA ALA A 156 9.41 -12.83 6.40
C ALA A 156 10.78 -13.27 5.82
N ILE A 157 10.90 -14.55 5.43
CA ILE A 157 12.07 -15.10 4.74
C ILE A 157 12.29 -14.39 3.40
N TYR A 158 11.26 -14.24 2.56
CA TYR A 158 11.35 -13.52 1.29
C TYR A 158 11.85 -12.08 1.47
N LEU A 159 11.31 -11.34 2.45
CA LEU A 159 11.79 -9.98 2.76
C LEU A 159 13.24 -9.96 3.27
N THR A 160 13.67 -11.02 3.95
CA THR A 160 15.06 -11.18 4.41
C THR A 160 16.02 -11.46 3.26
N LEU A 161 15.64 -12.35 2.34
CA LEU A 161 16.40 -12.61 1.13
C LEU A 161 16.52 -11.34 0.26
N ARG A 162 15.43 -10.56 0.16
CA ARG A 162 15.44 -9.25 -0.51
C ARG A 162 16.41 -8.28 0.15
N HIS A 163 16.38 -8.17 1.48
CA HIS A 163 17.29 -7.30 2.21
C HIS A 163 18.75 -7.75 2.09
N ARG A 164 19.02 -9.06 2.16
CA ARG A 164 20.36 -9.62 1.95
C ARG A 164 20.87 -9.39 0.52
N LYS A 165 19.99 -9.45 -0.49
CA LYS A 165 20.35 -9.22 -1.89
C LYS A 165 20.63 -7.74 -2.16
N TYR A 166 19.83 -6.81 -1.65
CA TYR A 166 19.89 -5.40 -2.04
C TYR A 166 20.44 -4.44 -0.98
N GLY A 167 20.66 -4.91 0.25
CA GLY A 167 21.06 -4.08 1.38
C GLY A 167 19.97 -3.08 1.78
N VAL A 168 20.41 -1.91 2.26
CA VAL A 168 19.52 -0.76 2.50
C VAL A 168 19.69 0.19 1.33
N SER A 169 18.70 0.24 0.43
CA SER A 169 18.73 1.26 -0.64
C SER A 169 18.59 2.66 -0.04
N VAL A 170 19.30 3.62 -0.63
CA VAL A 170 19.38 5.01 -0.17
C VAL A 170 19.07 5.96 -1.32
N LEU A 171 18.17 6.90 -1.12
CA LEU A 171 17.95 8.03 -2.03
C LEU A 171 18.80 9.20 -1.56
N ARG A 172 19.71 9.68 -2.41
CA ARG A 172 20.44 10.94 -2.21
C ARG A 172 19.78 12.02 -3.05
N LEU A 173 19.23 13.04 -2.40
CA LEU A 173 18.65 14.19 -3.08
C LEU A 173 19.75 15.15 -3.52
N ALA A 174 19.53 15.82 -4.65
CA ALA A 174 20.40 16.89 -5.12
C ALA A 174 20.16 18.19 -4.35
N THR A 175 18.89 18.46 -4.02
CA THR A 175 18.44 19.62 -3.25
C THR A 175 17.51 19.16 -2.12
N VAL A 176 17.59 19.85 -0.98
CA VAL A 176 16.74 19.61 0.19
C VAL A 176 16.23 20.98 0.67
N PRO A 177 14.91 21.19 0.75
CA PRO A 177 13.83 20.28 0.32
C PRO A 177 13.72 20.20 -1.22
N GLY A 178 12.88 19.30 -1.71
CA GLY A 178 12.32 19.44 -3.06
C GLY A 178 11.38 20.63 -3.10
N VAL A 179 11.68 21.63 -3.91
CA VAL A 179 10.92 22.88 -3.97
C VAL A 179 9.71 22.70 -4.90
N VAL A 180 8.51 22.99 -4.40
CA VAL A 180 7.28 22.99 -5.21
C VAL A 180 7.42 23.92 -6.41
N GLY A 181 6.99 23.46 -7.59
CA GLY A 181 7.19 24.17 -8.87
C GLY A 181 8.54 23.90 -9.55
N ARG A 182 9.52 23.30 -8.86
CA ARG A 182 10.85 22.99 -9.41
C ARG A 182 11.06 21.48 -9.62
N ALA A 183 12.26 21.09 -10.03
CA ALA A 183 12.61 19.69 -10.24
C ALA A 183 13.05 19.02 -8.93
N LEU A 184 12.42 17.91 -8.54
CA LEU A 184 12.95 16.99 -7.53
C LEU A 184 13.98 16.06 -8.19
N ARG A 185 15.26 16.23 -7.86
CA ARG A 185 16.36 15.41 -8.41
C ARG A 185 17.07 14.61 -7.34
N GLY A 186 17.57 13.45 -7.72
CA GLY A 186 18.38 12.62 -6.85
C GLY A 186 18.90 11.35 -7.51
N VAL A 187 19.52 10.49 -6.73
CA VAL A 187 20.01 9.19 -7.16
C VAL A 187 19.67 8.14 -6.12
N ILE A 188 19.00 7.07 -6.54
CA ILE A 188 18.78 5.88 -5.72
C ILE A 188 19.99 4.97 -5.85
N LEU A 189 20.64 4.69 -4.72
CA LEU A 189 21.77 3.76 -4.60
C LEU A 189 21.27 2.46 -3.96
N THR A 190 21.63 1.32 -4.55
CA THR A 190 21.34 -0.01 -4.01
C THR A 190 22.59 -0.87 -4.08
N ASP A 191 22.84 -1.71 -3.07
CA ASP A 191 24.15 -2.37 -2.85
C ASP A 191 24.45 -3.53 -3.82
N SER A 192 23.55 -3.78 -4.77
CA SER A 192 23.68 -4.81 -5.79
C SER A 192 23.52 -4.25 -7.18
N TRP A 193 24.24 -4.84 -8.13
CA TRP A 193 24.12 -4.54 -9.54
C TRP A 193 22.87 -5.22 -10.11
N ILE A 194 21.97 -4.41 -10.66
CA ILE A 194 20.67 -4.84 -11.17
C ILE A 194 20.46 -4.21 -12.54
N ARG A 195 20.06 -5.02 -13.52
CA ARG A 195 19.68 -4.56 -14.85
C ARG A 195 18.36 -5.22 -15.27
N PRO A 196 17.21 -4.64 -14.93
CA PRO A 196 15.92 -5.13 -15.43
C PRO A 196 15.84 -4.93 -16.94
N ALA A 197 15.21 -5.89 -17.64
CA ALA A 197 15.05 -5.84 -19.10
C ALA A 197 14.33 -4.58 -19.57
N ASP A 198 13.37 -4.13 -18.77
CA ASP A 198 12.42 -3.06 -19.05
C ASP A 198 12.81 -1.69 -18.46
N GLY A 199 14.00 -1.59 -17.85
CA GLY A 199 14.40 -0.45 -17.03
C GLY A 199 13.72 -0.42 -15.66
N PHE A 200 14.00 0.64 -14.90
CA PHE A 200 13.44 0.83 -13.56
C PHE A 200 12.22 1.75 -13.64
N PRO A 201 11.00 1.27 -13.36
CA PRO A 201 9.89 2.17 -13.13
C PRO A 201 10.11 2.88 -11.79
N VAL A 202 10.09 4.21 -11.83
CA VAL A 202 10.19 5.08 -10.68
C VAL A 202 8.95 5.94 -10.65
N LYS A 203 8.27 5.99 -9.51
CA LYS A 203 7.05 6.75 -9.29
C LYS A 203 7.29 7.79 -8.19
N LEU A 204 6.78 9.00 -8.38
CA LEU A 204 6.65 10.01 -7.35
C LEU A 204 5.16 10.14 -7.01
N LEU A 205 4.81 9.97 -5.74
CA LEU A 205 3.44 9.97 -5.26
C LEU A 205 3.27 11.09 -4.22
N CYS A 206 2.21 11.87 -4.34
CA CYS A 206 1.68 12.67 -3.24
C CYS A 206 0.53 11.90 -2.60
N VAL A 207 0.67 11.52 -1.33
CA VAL A 207 -0.27 10.66 -0.61
C VAL A 207 -0.84 11.41 0.58
N ASN A 208 -2.15 11.57 0.62
CA ASN A 208 -2.86 12.01 1.80
C ASN A 208 -3.18 10.82 2.71
N ARG A 209 -2.67 10.85 3.93
CA ARG A 209 -2.80 9.78 4.92
C ARG A 209 -3.68 10.25 6.07
N VAL A 210 -4.93 9.78 6.07
CA VAL A 210 -5.91 10.09 7.11
C VAL A 210 -6.04 8.93 8.08
N VAL A 211 -5.90 9.21 9.36
CA VAL A 211 -6.13 8.27 10.46
C VAL A 211 -7.47 8.62 11.10
N SER A 212 -8.51 7.88 10.75
CA SER A 212 -9.82 8.04 11.38
C SER A 212 -9.94 7.19 12.65
N ARG A 213 -10.50 7.80 13.69
CA ARG A 213 -10.86 7.12 14.94
C ARG A 213 -12.38 7.11 15.07
N SER A 214 -12.98 5.93 15.06
CA SER A 214 -14.42 5.75 15.32
C SER A 214 -14.56 4.77 16.49
N GLY A 215 -14.95 5.31 17.65
CA GLY A 215 -14.92 4.57 18.92
C GLY A 215 -13.51 4.01 19.23
N ASN A 216 -13.43 2.70 19.47
CA ASN A 216 -12.18 1.99 19.74
C ASN A 216 -11.47 1.46 18.47
N ARG A 217 -11.95 1.80 17.26
CA ARG A 217 -11.29 1.43 16.00
C ARG A 217 -10.49 2.58 15.45
N ARG A 218 -9.22 2.28 15.15
CA ARG A 218 -8.33 3.14 14.37
C ARG A 218 -8.23 2.57 12.96
N SER A 219 -8.61 3.37 11.97
CA SER A 219 -8.42 3.04 10.56
C SER A 219 -7.41 4.01 9.96
N VAL A 220 -6.55 3.52 9.06
CA VAL A 220 -5.62 4.35 8.30
C VAL A 220 -6.02 4.25 6.84
N ARG A 221 -6.29 5.39 6.22
CA ARG A 221 -6.63 5.53 4.81
C ARG A 221 -5.56 6.36 4.13
N GLU A 222 -4.84 5.77 3.18
CA GLU A 222 -3.93 6.49 2.29
C GLU A 222 -4.65 6.72 0.95
N THR A 223 -4.62 7.95 0.44
CA THR A 223 -5.23 8.35 -0.84
C THR A 223 -4.18 9.08 -1.65
N VAL A 224 -3.89 8.58 -2.86
CA VAL A 224 -2.93 9.24 -3.77
C VAL A 224 -3.61 10.47 -4.37
N LEU A 225 -3.12 11.65 -4.01
CA LEU A 225 -3.58 12.95 -4.52
C LEU A 225 -2.96 13.28 -5.87
N TRP A 226 -1.70 12.91 -6.08
CA TRP A 226 -0.97 13.12 -7.33
C TRP A 226 0.05 12.00 -7.56
N GLU A 227 0.33 11.66 -8.81
CA GLU A 227 1.33 10.65 -9.20
C GLU A 227 2.00 11.05 -10.51
N ASP A 228 3.33 10.95 -10.56
CA ASP A 228 4.08 10.89 -11.81
C ASP A 228 4.96 9.63 -11.83
N ALA A 229 5.14 9.06 -13.01
CA ALA A 229 5.85 7.81 -13.22
C ALA A 229 6.76 7.93 -14.43
N GLN A 230 8.03 7.56 -14.27
CA GLN A 230 9.00 7.50 -15.36
C GLN A 230 9.71 6.15 -15.38
N ARG A 231 10.25 5.79 -16.54
CA ARG A 231 11.09 4.61 -16.70
C ARG A 231 12.53 5.03 -16.91
N VAL A 232 13.39 4.66 -15.96
CA VAL A 232 14.82 4.94 -15.98
C VAL A 232 15.53 3.74 -16.60
N THR A 233 16.00 3.88 -17.84
CA THR A 233 16.74 2.84 -18.56
C THR A 233 18.25 2.95 -18.39
N ARG A 234 18.75 4.16 -18.11
CA ARG A 234 20.19 4.47 -17.92
C ARG A 234 20.56 4.45 -16.43
N ALA A 235 20.55 3.27 -15.82
CA ALA A 235 21.16 3.09 -14.51
C ALA A 235 22.66 2.83 -14.64
N HIS A 236 23.46 3.39 -13.74
CA HIS A 236 24.91 3.29 -13.76
C HIS A 236 25.40 2.31 -12.69
N GLN A 237 26.46 1.57 -12.99
CA GLN A 237 27.12 0.71 -12.01
C GLN A 237 28.16 1.54 -11.25
N VAL A 238 28.11 1.51 -9.92
CA VAL A 238 29.10 2.14 -9.04
C VAL A 238 29.69 1.05 -8.15
N GLY A 239 30.81 0.46 -8.58
CA GLY A 239 31.36 -0.74 -7.93
C GLY A 239 30.38 -1.93 -8.04
N ARG A 240 29.88 -2.42 -6.92
CA ARG A 240 28.82 -3.44 -6.88
C ARG A 240 27.40 -2.86 -6.79
N ALA A 241 27.28 -1.55 -6.64
CA ALA A 241 25.99 -0.88 -6.49
C ALA A 241 25.38 -0.47 -7.83
N THR A 242 24.06 -0.36 -7.88
CA THR A 242 23.34 0.33 -8.97
C THR A 242 22.95 1.73 -8.52
N ALA A 243 23.27 2.73 -9.34
CA ALA A 243 22.84 4.11 -9.23
C ALA A 243 21.73 4.38 -10.26
N ILE A 244 20.53 4.67 -9.77
CA ILE A 244 19.35 4.96 -10.58
C ILE A 244 19.07 6.46 -10.45
N PRO A 245 19.36 7.29 -11.47
CA PRO A 245 19.05 8.71 -11.43
C PRO A 245 17.54 8.92 -11.44
N VAL A 246 17.05 9.84 -10.62
CA VAL A 246 15.64 10.22 -10.53
C VAL A 246 15.51 11.73 -10.72
N GLY A 247 14.51 12.14 -11.50
CA GLY A 247 14.22 13.54 -11.78
C GLY A 247 12.75 13.71 -12.11
N PHE A 248 12.00 14.44 -11.29
CA PHE A 248 10.58 14.69 -11.49
C PHE A 248 10.31 16.20 -11.45
N ARG A 249 9.40 16.69 -12.28
CA ARG A 249 8.89 18.05 -12.17
C ARG A 249 7.79 18.06 -11.10
N LEU A 250 7.91 18.95 -10.12
CA LEU A 250 6.85 19.17 -9.13
C LEU A 250 5.87 20.20 -9.67
N PRO A 251 4.56 19.91 -9.71
CA PRO A 251 3.55 20.89 -10.13
C PRO A 251 3.59 22.15 -9.26
N ALA A 252 3.29 23.32 -9.82
CA ALA A 252 3.28 24.59 -9.07
C ALA A 252 2.13 24.67 -8.04
N ASP A 253 1.04 23.96 -8.30
CA ASP A 253 -0.15 23.81 -7.43
C ASP A 253 -0.04 22.64 -6.45
N ALA A 254 1.07 21.91 -6.46
CA ALA A 254 1.28 20.74 -5.60
C ALA A 254 1.14 21.10 -4.10
N ARG A 255 0.48 20.21 -3.35
CA ARG A 255 0.43 20.32 -1.88
C ARG A 255 1.80 20.02 -1.29
N GLU A 256 2.24 20.81 -0.33
CA GLU A 256 3.46 20.54 0.42
C GLU A 256 3.31 19.37 1.39
N SER A 257 4.44 18.84 1.83
CA SER A 257 4.50 17.79 2.84
C SER A 257 4.01 18.36 4.16
N ASP A 258 3.10 17.65 4.82
CA ASP A 258 2.53 18.10 6.09
C ASP A 258 2.46 16.93 7.07
N ALA A 259 3.07 17.13 8.23
CA ALA A 259 3.05 16.20 9.34
C ALA A 259 2.63 16.88 10.67
N SER A 260 2.08 18.10 10.58
CA SER A 260 1.62 18.89 11.73
C SER A 260 0.48 18.19 12.47
N ASP A 261 -0.48 17.62 11.73
CA ASP A 261 -1.48 16.72 12.27
C ASP A 261 -1.08 15.25 12.08
N SER A 262 -1.08 14.48 13.18
CA SER A 262 -0.84 13.04 13.13
C SER A 262 -2.01 12.24 12.54
N SER A 263 -3.22 12.83 12.48
CA SER A 263 -4.41 12.24 11.90
C SER A 263 -4.68 12.61 10.45
N ASP A 264 -4.06 13.65 9.92
CA ASP A 264 -4.15 14.02 8.51
C ASP A 264 -2.79 14.50 8.03
N GLN A 265 -2.15 13.74 7.14
CA GLN A 265 -0.78 13.97 6.71
C GLN A 265 -0.69 14.03 5.18
N ILE A 266 0.18 14.89 4.66
CA ILE A 266 0.57 14.89 3.25
C ILE A 266 1.99 14.33 3.15
N ILE A 267 2.12 13.19 2.48
CA ILE A 267 3.38 12.44 2.36
C ILE A 267 3.75 12.35 0.89
N TRP A 268 4.92 12.90 0.54
CA TRP A 268 5.53 12.68 -0.76
C TRP A 268 6.43 11.45 -0.71
N ARG A 269 6.31 10.57 -1.71
CA ARG A 269 6.99 9.28 -1.73
C ARG A 269 7.53 8.94 -3.11
N VAL A 270 8.82 8.65 -3.17
CA VAL A 270 9.46 8.02 -4.33
C VAL A 270 9.41 6.51 -4.16
N GLU A 271 8.79 5.80 -5.09
CA GLU A 271 8.77 4.34 -5.14
C GLU A 271 9.44 3.82 -6.41
N THR A 272 10.17 2.71 -6.28
CA THR A 272 10.68 1.97 -7.45
C THR A 272 10.55 0.48 -7.20
N SER A 273 10.22 -0.27 -8.25
CA SER A 273 10.12 -1.73 -8.20
C SER A 273 10.53 -2.33 -9.53
N ALA A 274 11.41 -3.31 -9.53
CA ALA A 274 11.84 -3.95 -10.78
C ALA A 274 11.78 -5.47 -10.64
N SER A 275 11.13 -6.12 -11.61
CA SER A 275 11.08 -7.57 -11.72
C SER A 275 12.42 -8.09 -12.20
N VAL A 276 13.06 -8.93 -11.40
CA VAL A 276 14.39 -9.47 -11.71
C VAL A 276 14.51 -10.91 -11.24
N PRO A 277 15.37 -11.73 -11.88
CA PRO A 277 15.49 -13.14 -11.54
C PRO A 277 15.69 -13.38 -10.03
N GLY A 278 14.90 -14.32 -9.49
CA GLY A 278 14.88 -14.70 -8.08
C GLY A 278 13.99 -13.79 -7.24
N VAL A 279 14.58 -12.77 -6.64
CA VAL A 279 13.88 -11.86 -5.71
C VAL A 279 13.77 -10.48 -6.33
N ASP A 280 12.55 -9.97 -6.48
CA ASP A 280 12.28 -8.65 -7.07
C ASP A 280 12.89 -7.51 -6.26
N PHE A 281 13.34 -6.49 -6.98
CA PHE A 281 13.83 -5.26 -6.38
C PHE A 281 12.66 -4.32 -6.05
N GLY A 282 12.85 -3.54 -4.99
CA GLY A 282 12.10 -2.31 -4.86
C GLY A 282 12.39 -1.57 -3.57
N ALA A 283 12.16 -0.28 -3.61
CA ALA A 283 12.45 0.64 -2.53
C ALA A 283 11.40 1.74 -2.51
N SER A 284 11.24 2.36 -1.34
CA SER A 284 10.24 3.41 -1.10
C SER A 284 10.84 4.38 -0.09
N PHE A 285 10.83 5.66 -0.46
CA PHE A 285 11.47 6.77 0.23
C PHE A 285 10.46 7.90 0.41
N ASP A 286 10.21 8.32 1.65
CA ASP A 286 9.38 9.50 1.91
C ASP A 286 10.28 10.74 1.80
N VAL A 287 10.00 11.62 0.84
CA VAL A 287 10.85 12.77 0.46
C VAL A 287 10.27 14.10 0.98
N PRO A 288 11.10 15.08 1.36
CA PRO A 288 10.64 16.40 1.75
C PRO A 288 10.30 17.22 0.51
N VAL A 289 9.02 17.54 0.33
CA VAL A 289 8.56 18.49 -0.70
C VAL A 289 7.86 19.65 -0.01
N PHE A 290 8.37 20.87 -0.18
CA PHE A 290 7.90 22.06 0.53
C PHE A 290 7.86 23.29 -0.38
N ARG A 291 6.98 24.24 -0.04
CA ARG A 291 7.03 25.58 -0.64
C ARG A 291 8.12 26.37 0.06
N THR A 292 8.91 27.09 -0.72
CA THR A 292 9.95 28.01 -0.22
C THR A 292 9.88 29.30 -1.03
N ALA A 293 10.69 30.31 -0.71
CA ALA A 293 10.76 31.55 -1.50
C ALA A 293 11.05 31.27 -2.99
N GLU A 294 11.88 30.25 -3.27
CA GLU A 294 12.20 29.80 -4.63
C GLU A 294 10.98 29.27 -5.43
N SER A 295 9.87 28.94 -4.77
CA SER A 295 8.63 28.52 -5.45
C SER A 295 7.92 29.67 -6.15
N GLU A 296 8.14 30.91 -5.72
CA GLU A 296 7.50 32.11 -6.29
C GLU A 296 8.38 32.79 -7.34
N GLU A 297 9.67 32.45 -7.37
CA GLU A 297 10.62 32.96 -8.36
C GLU A 297 10.42 32.29 -9.72
N PRO A 298 10.55 33.04 -10.82
CA PRO A 298 10.56 32.45 -12.16
C PRO A 298 11.74 31.50 -12.31
N LEU A 299 11.52 30.39 -13.02
CA LEU A 299 12.57 29.42 -13.32
C LEU A 299 13.72 30.11 -14.06
N THR A 300 14.95 29.85 -13.63
CA THR A 300 16.13 30.29 -14.38
C THR A 300 16.22 29.57 -15.73
N GLU A 301 16.91 30.13 -16.72
CA GLU A 301 17.06 29.50 -18.04
C GLU A 301 17.69 28.09 -17.95
N GLU A 302 18.65 27.89 -17.04
CA GLU A 302 19.26 26.59 -16.77
C GLU A 302 18.25 25.59 -16.17
N GLU A 303 17.39 26.04 -15.26
CA GLU A 303 16.35 25.18 -14.67
C GLU A 303 15.25 24.87 -15.67
N ALA A 304 14.84 25.85 -16.47
CA ALA A 304 13.88 25.67 -17.56
C ALA A 304 14.39 24.66 -18.60
N THR A 305 15.67 24.76 -18.99
CA THR A 305 16.31 23.85 -19.94
C THR A 305 16.57 22.46 -19.36
N ALA A 306 16.86 22.38 -18.06
CA ALA A 306 17.14 21.11 -17.38
C ALA A 306 15.86 20.42 -16.85
N LEU A 307 14.73 21.12 -16.81
CA LEU A 307 13.42 20.49 -16.68
C LEU A 307 13.09 19.74 -17.97
N PRO A 308 12.49 18.54 -17.93
CA PRO A 308 12.08 17.84 -19.15
C PRO A 308 11.19 18.75 -19.99
N GLU A 309 11.60 19.11 -21.22
CA GLU A 309 10.94 20.13 -22.07
C GLU A 309 9.44 19.92 -22.29
N SER A 310 8.94 18.71 -22.09
CA SER A 310 7.52 18.37 -22.03
C SER A 310 7.32 17.22 -21.06
N GLU A 311 6.14 17.13 -20.43
CA GLU A 311 5.72 15.83 -19.89
C GLU A 311 5.83 14.82 -21.05
N PRO A 312 6.63 13.76 -20.94
CA PRO A 312 6.76 12.81 -22.04
C PRO A 312 5.36 12.29 -22.35
N GLU A 313 4.95 12.42 -23.62
CA GLU A 313 3.66 11.96 -24.12
C GLU A 313 3.40 10.56 -23.55
N PHE A 314 2.29 10.44 -22.81
CA PHE A 314 2.00 9.21 -22.10
C PHE A 314 1.92 8.04 -23.09
N ARG A 315 2.83 7.08 -22.95
CA ARG A 315 2.75 5.82 -23.68
C ARG A 315 2.09 4.77 -22.82
N GLN A 316 1.03 4.20 -23.35
CA GLN A 316 0.33 3.11 -22.70
C GLN A 316 1.30 1.95 -22.37
N PRO A 317 1.28 1.42 -21.14
CA PRO A 317 2.14 0.30 -20.76
C PRO A 317 1.88 -0.92 -21.66
N PRO A 318 2.91 -1.68 -22.09
CA PRO A 318 2.73 -2.88 -22.91
C PRO A 318 1.86 -3.97 -22.27
N ALA A 319 1.74 -3.94 -20.95
CA ALA A 319 0.91 -4.86 -20.19
C ALA A 319 -0.57 -4.45 -20.13
N SER A 320 -0.91 -3.21 -20.50
CA SER A 320 -2.30 -2.80 -20.57
C SER A 320 -2.99 -3.51 -21.72
N ARG A 321 -4.21 -3.96 -21.46
CA ARG A 321 -5.09 -4.57 -22.46
C ARG A 321 -6.17 -3.61 -22.95
N ILE A 322 -6.18 -2.37 -22.46
CA ILE A 322 -7.19 -1.39 -22.88
C ILE A 322 -6.85 -0.97 -24.31
N GLU A 323 -7.77 -1.14 -25.24
CA GLU A 323 -7.54 -0.73 -26.63
C GLU A 323 -8.10 0.67 -26.85
N VAL A 324 -7.30 1.55 -27.42
CA VAL A 324 -7.73 2.89 -27.83
C VAL A 324 -7.57 3.01 -29.33
N ARG A 325 -8.67 3.39 -30.02
CA ARG A 325 -8.65 3.68 -31.45
C ARG A 325 -9.03 5.14 -31.63
N GLU A 326 -8.09 5.89 -32.19
CA GLU A 326 -8.28 7.29 -32.50
C GLU A 326 -8.77 7.44 -33.92
N ARG A 327 -9.86 8.18 -34.08
CA ARG A 327 -10.33 8.70 -35.36
C ARG A 327 -10.42 10.22 -35.27
N PRO A 328 -10.41 10.94 -36.41
CA PRO A 328 -10.69 12.37 -36.40
C PRO A 328 -12.00 12.64 -35.66
N GLN A 329 -11.95 13.45 -34.59
CA GLN A 329 -13.11 13.87 -33.79
C GLN A 329 -13.90 12.72 -33.12
N ARG A 330 -13.28 11.56 -32.93
CA ARG A 330 -13.89 10.42 -32.23
C ARG A 330 -12.85 9.57 -31.53
N ALA A 331 -13.03 9.36 -30.23
CA ALA A 331 -12.23 8.45 -29.42
C ALA A 331 -13.01 7.18 -29.10
N GLU A 332 -12.51 6.03 -29.55
CA GLU A 332 -13.07 4.72 -29.18
C GLU A 332 -12.14 4.05 -28.16
N ILE A 333 -12.70 3.67 -27.01
CA ILE A 333 -11.97 3.02 -25.93
C ILE A 333 -12.66 1.70 -25.60
N TYR A 334 -11.93 0.59 -25.72
CA TYR A 334 -12.41 -0.74 -25.42
C TYR A 334 -11.69 -1.31 -24.20
N PHE A 335 -12.47 -1.63 -23.17
CA PHE A 335 -12.03 -2.30 -21.96
C PHE A 335 -12.39 -3.79 -22.06
N PRO A 336 -11.42 -4.68 -22.38
CA PRO A 336 -11.70 -6.10 -22.47
C PRO A 336 -11.95 -6.74 -21.10
N ALA A 337 -12.55 -7.92 -21.17
CA ALA A 337 -12.74 -8.80 -20.02
C ALA A 337 -11.38 -9.35 -19.54
N ALA A 338 -11.28 -9.70 -18.26
CA ALA A 338 -10.04 -10.22 -17.66
C ALA A 338 -8.79 -9.34 -17.89
N ARG A 339 -8.95 -8.01 -18.05
CA ARG A 339 -7.84 -7.06 -18.24
C ARG A 339 -6.84 -7.04 -17.08
N ASN A 340 -7.33 -7.33 -15.87
CA ASN A 340 -6.51 -7.46 -14.66
C ASN A 340 -6.42 -8.93 -14.23
N LEU A 341 -5.65 -9.75 -14.96
CA LEU A 341 -5.60 -11.19 -14.75
C LEU A 341 -5.24 -11.58 -13.31
N GLY A 342 -4.24 -10.92 -12.72
CA GLY A 342 -3.82 -11.20 -11.34
C GLY A 342 -4.93 -10.95 -10.31
N PHE A 343 -5.69 -9.87 -10.48
CA PHE A 343 -6.85 -9.58 -9.62
C PHE A 343 -7.96 -10.63 -9.81
N ALA A 344 -8.29 -10.95 -11.06
CA ALA A 344 -9.32 -11.94 -11.40
C ALA A 344 -8.99 -13.33 -10.84
N VAL A 345 -7.75 -13.80 -11.00
CA VAL A 345 -7.27 -15.06 -10.42
C VAL A 345 -7.30 -15.01 -8.90
N GLY A 346 -6.81 -13.93 -8.29
CA GLY A 346 -6.79 -13.77 -6.83
C GLY A 346 -8.18 -13.84 -6.20
N ILE A 347 -9.16 -13.13 -6.75
CA ILE A 347 -10.54 -13.16 -6.24
C ILE A 347 -11.22 -14.50 -6.51
N THR A 348 -10.90 -15.19 -7.60
CA THR A 348 -11.40 -16.56 -7.85
C THR A 348 -10.85 -17.57 -6.85
N VAL A 349 -9.56 -17.55 -6.55
CA VAL A 349 -8.97 -18.46 -5.53
C VAL A 349 -9.61 -18.19 -4.17
N PHE A 350 -9.77 -16.92 -3.80
CA PHE A 350 -10.46 -16.55 -2.57
C PHE A 350 -11.90 -17.05 -2.54
N PHE A 351 -12.65 -16.89 -3.63
CA PHE A 351 -14.02 -17.38 -3.76
C PHE A 351 -14.12 -18.90 -3.60
N VAL A 352 -13.20 -19.66 -4.19
CA VAL A 352 -13.16 -21.13 -4.06
C VAL A 352 -12.93 -21.54 -2.60
N ILE A 353 -11.94 -20.93 -1.93
CA ILE A 353 -11.66 -21.21 -0.51
C ILE A 353 -12.87 -20.83 0.36
N TRP A 354 -13.44 -19.63 0.15
CA TRP A 354 -14.60 -19.14 0.89
C TRP A 354 -15.81 -20.08 0.73
N THR A 355 -16.07 -20.51 -0.50
CA THR A 355 -17.18 -21.42 -0.81
C THR A 355 -16.95 -22.78 -0.16
N ALA A 356 -15.74 -23.35 -0.26
CA ALA A 356 -15.40 -24.61 0.39
C ALA A 356 -15.62 -24.54 1.92
N VAL A 357 -15.16 -23.48 2.58
CA VAL A 357 -15.40 -23.25 4.01
C VAL A 357 -16.91 -23.20 4.30
N THR A 358 -17.67 -22.45 3.49
CA THR A 358 -19.12 -22.30 3.66
C THR A 358 -19.85 -23.64 3.58
N PHE A 359 -19.45 -24.54 2.68
CA PHE A 359 -20.02 -25.88 2.54
C PHE A 359 -19.60 -26.85 3.65
N ILE A 360 -18.41 -26.65 4.25
CA ILE A 360 -17.92 -27.50 5.35
C ILE A 360 -18.62 -27.12 6.67
N LEU A 361 -18.92 -25.83 6.90
CA LEU A 361 -19.48 -25.31 8.16
C LEU A 361 -20.70 -26.09 8.71
N PRO A 362 -21.74 -26.45 7.93
CA PRO A 362 -22.86 -27.24 8.44
C PRO A 362 -22.42 -28.61 8.98
N GLY A 363 -21.45 -29.25 8.32
CA GLY A 363 -20.87 -30.51 8.76
C GLY A 363 -20.07 -30.40 10.07
N LEU A 364 -19.68 -29.18 10.47
CA LEU A 364 -19.01 -28.88 11.73
C LEU A 364 -19.98 -28.61 12.90
N GLY A 365 -21.29 -28.79 12.69
CA GLY A 365 -22.29 -28.42 13.68
C GLY A 365 -22.44 -26.91 13.88
N ALA A 366 -21.92 -26.10 12.94
CA ALA A 366 -22.08 -24.65 13.01
C ALA A 366 -23.57 -24.27 12.91
N PRO A 367 -24.05 -23.33 13.74
CA PRO A 367 -25.43 -22.84 13.64
C PRO A 367 -25.78 -22.39 12.21
N ILE A 368 -26.99 -22.71 11.74
CA ILE A 368 -27.43 -22.51 10.35
C ILE A 368 -27.28 -21.05 9.86
N ILE A 369 -27.29 -20.09 10.78
CA ILE A 369 -27.08 -18.67 10.47
C ILE A 369 -25.71 -18.40 9.82
N PHE A 370 -24.66 -19.13 10.18
CA PHE A 370 -23.31 -18.92 9.64
C PHE A 370 -23.22 -19.31 8.16
N PRO A 371 -23.60 -20.53 7.73
CA PRO A 371 -23.67 -20.87 6.30
C PRO A 371 -24.56 -19.93 5.48
N ILE A 372 -25.71 -19.49 6.03
CA ILE A 372 -26.61 -18.55 5.33
C ILE A 372 -25.89 -17.21 5.09
N VAL A 373 -25.32 -16.61 6.14
CA VAL A 373 -24.62 -15.33 6.03
C VAL A 373 -23.41 -15.45 5.10
N PHE A 374 -22.59 -16.49 5.27
CA PHE A 374 -21.40 -16.72 4.45
C PHE A 374 -21.77 -16.99 2.99
N GLY A 375 -22.88 -17.68 2.73
CA GLY A 375 -23.43 -17.92 1.40
C GLY A 375 -23.86 -16.61 0.71
N LEU A 376 -24.52 -15.70 1.44
CA LEU A 376 -24.88 -14.38 0.93
C LEU A 376 -23.64 -13.56 0.54
N PHE A 377 -22.60 -13.55 1.38
CA PHE A 377 -21.30 -12.96 1.02
C PHE A 377 -20.66 -13.68 -0.18
N GLY A 378 -20.80 -15.00 -0.26
CA GLY A 378 -20.37 -15.81 -1.39
C GLY A 378 -21.00 -15.34 -2.70
N LEU A 379 -22.29 -15.02 -2.73
CA LEU A 379 -22.95 -14.48 -3.94
C LEU A 379 -22.35 -13.14 -4.38
N LEU A 380 -22.04 -12.24 -3.43
CA LEU A 380 -21.39 -10.96 -3.73
C LEU A 380 -19.97 -11.17 -4.30
N ILE A 381 -19.20 -12.08 -3.71
CA ILE A 381 -17.86 -12.42 -4.20
C ILE A 381 -17.95 -13.09 -5.57
N GLY A 382 -18.90 -14.00 -5.77
CA GLY A 382 -19.15 -14.66 -7.05
C GLY A 382 -19.52 -13.66 -8.15
N TYR A 383 -20.35 -12.66 -7.85
CA TYR A 383 -20.63 -11.56 -8.76
C TYR A 383 -19.36 -10.76 -9.12
N ALA A 384 -18.49 -10.49 -8.14
CA ALA A 384 -17.19 -9.85 -8.38
C ALA A 384 -16.27 -10.69 -9.26
N VAL A 385 -16.27 -12.03 -9.10
CA VAL A 385 -15.55 -12.97 -9.97
C VAL A 385 -16.09 -12.89 -11.40
N VAL A 386 -17.40 -13.03 -11.57
CA VAL A 386 -18.05 -12.97 -12.89
C VAL A 386 -17.73 -11.66 -13.61
N THR A 387 -17.83 -10.53 -12.91
CA THR A 387 -17.52 -9.22 -13.50
C THR A 387 -16.03 -9.07 -13.82
N ALA A 388 -15.12 -9.56 -12.98
CA ALA A 388 -13.68 -9.51 -13.26
C ALA A 388 -13.28 -10.31 -14.53
N TRP A 389 -13.95 -11.45 -14.77
CA TRP A 389 -13.65 -12.32 -15.90
C TRP A 389 -14.40 -11.97 -17.18
N LEU A 390 -15.63 -11.47 -17.10
CA LEU A 390 -16.55 -11.39 -18.24
C LEU A 390 -17.02 -9.97 -18.60
N LEU A 391 -16.84 -8.98 -17.72
CA LEU A 391 -17.33 -7.62 -17.99
C LEU A 391 -16.47 -6.95 -19.07
N THR A 392 -17.10 -6.56 -20.16
CA THR A 392 -16.52 -5.69 -21.18
C THR A 392 -17.21 -4.33 -21.16
N THR A 393 -16.46 -3.29 -21.49
CA THR A 393 -17.00 -1.94 -21.64
C THR A 393 -16.44 -1.32 -22.90
N HIS A 394 -17.30 -0.79 -23.74
CA HIS A 394 -16.94 -0.06 -24.95
C HIS A 394 -17.46 1.37 -24.83
N VAL A 395 -16.57 2.34 -24.96
CA VAL A 395 -16.85 3.76 -24.84
C VAL A 395 -16.53 4.43 -26.17
N ILE A 396 -17.46 5.21 -26.68
CA ILE A 396 -17.26 6.06 -27.85
C ILE A 396 -17.54 7.48 -27.37
N ALA A 397 -16.57 8.38 -27.54
CA ALA A 397 -16.72 9.80 -27.30
C ALA A 397 -16.58 10.54 -28.63
N GLU A 398 -17.60 11.32 -28.99
CA GLU A 398 -17.65 12.14 -30.20
C GLU A 398 -18.43 13.44 -29.90
N ALA A 399 -18.44 14.43 -30.77
CA ALA A 399 -18.98 15.77 -30.48
C ALA A 399 -20.44 15.78 -29.94
N SER A 400 -21.27 14.80 -30.31
CA SER A 400 -22.66 14.69 -29.84
C SER A 400 -22.80 14.13 -28.41
N GLY A 401 -21.77 13.49 -27.85
CA GLY A 401 -21.81 12.93 -26.51
C GLY A 401 -20.94 11.68 -26.31
N ILE A 402 -21.29 10.88 -25.30
CA ILE A 402 -20.60 9.63 -24.96
C ILE A 402 -21.59 8.46 -25.02
N TRP A 403 -21.26 7.43 -25.81
CA TRP A 403 -21.94 6.13 -25.81
C TRP A 403 -21.14 5.13 -25.00
N ILE A 404 -21.80 4.54 -24.01
CA ILE A 404 -21.21 3.51 -23.15
C ILE A 404 -22.01 2.24 -23.34
N ARG A 405 -21.35 1.18 -23.78
CA ARG A 405 -21.89 -0.18 -23.82
C ARG A 405 -21.14 -1.04 -22.82
N SER A 406 -21.80 -1.40 -21.72
CA SER A 406 -21.17 -2.19 -20.64
C SER A 406 -22.01 -3.42 -20.33
N GLY A 407 -21.41 -4.61 -20.39
CA GLY A 407 -22.10 -5.85 -20.08
C GLY A 407 -21.20 -7.09 -20.11
N LEU A 408 -21.76 -8.22 -19.69
CA LEU A 408 -21.05 -9.49 -19.72
C LEU A 408 -20.85 -9.92 -21.18
N LEU A 409 -19.60 -10.19 -21.57
CA LEU A 409 -19.22 -10.61 -22.92
C LEU A 409 -19.72 -9.67 -24.04
N GLY A 410 -19.95 -8.39 -23.74
CA GLY A 410 -20.40 -7.39 -24.71
C GLY A 410 -21.91 -7.31 -24.93
N PHE A 411 -22.72 -8.11 -24.25
CA PHE A 411 -24.20 -8.08 -24.35
C PHE A 411 -24.85 -6.99 -23.48
N GLY A 412 -24.12 -5.91 -23.20
CA GLY A 412 -24.61 -4.77 -22.44
C GLY A 412 -25.52 -3.85 -23.23
N GLY A 413 -26.45 -3.19 -22.54
CA GLY A 413 -27.22 -2.09 -23.10
C GLY A 413 -26.33 -0.89 -23.45
N VAL A 414 -26.71 -0.15 -24.49
CA VAL A 414 -26.04 1.09 -24.89
C VAL A 414 -26.68 2.25 -24.15
N ARG A 415 -25.85 3.05 -23.47
CA ARG A 415 -26.27 4.27 -22.80
C ARG A 415 -25.61 5.46 -23.48
N HIS A 416 -26.43 6.36 -24.02
CA HIS A 416 -25.97 7.63 -24.57
C HIS A 416 -26.08 8.73 -23.51
N ILE A 417 -25.02 9.54 -23.38
CA ILE A 417 -24.97 10.74 -22.54
C ILE A 417 -24.67 11.91 -23.49
N PRO A 418 -25.65 12.81 -23.74
CA PRO A 418 -25.42 13.98 -24.59
C PRO A 418 -24.32 14.88 -24.04
N ALA A 419 -23.57 15.55 -24.91
CA ALA A 419 -22.49 16.46 -24.52
C ALA A 419 -22.97 17.55 -23.54
N ASP A 420 -24.14 18.15 -23.78
CA ASP A 420 -24.72 19.22 -22.96
C ASP A 420 -25.05 18.81 -21.51
N ASP A 421 -25.14 17.50 -21.24
CA ASP A 421 -25.44 16.96 -19.91
C ASP A 421 -24.16 16.47 -19.20
N ILE A 422 -22.98 16.64 -19.80
CA ILE A 422 -21.69 16.33 -19.18
C ILE A 422 -21.19 17.59 -18.48
N ASP A 423 -21.12 17.54 -17.16
CA ASP A 423 -20.58 18.62 -16.32
C ASP A 423 -19.06 18.47 -16.19
N ASP A 424 -18.59 17.27 -15.84
CA ASP A 424 -17.16 16.96 -15.77
C ASP A 424 -16.88 15.46 -15.94
N ILE A 425 -15.66 15.13 -16.35
CA ILE A 425 -15.11 13.78 -16.43
C ILE A 425 -13.93 13.71 -15.46
N THR A 426 -14.10 12.99 -14.36
CA THR A 426 -13.13 12.88 -13.27
C THR A 426 -12.73 11.44 -12.99
N LEU A 427 -11.63 11.26 -12.27
CA LEU A 427 -11.26 9.96 -11.72
C LEU A 427 -11.88 9.75 -10.35
N ASP A 428 -12.33 8.51 -10.12
CA ASP A 428 -12.69 8.02 -8.80
C ASP A 428 -11.86 6.77 -8.47
N ILE A 429 -11.65 6.51 -7.19
CA ILE A 429 -10.96 5.29 -6.75
C ILE A 429 -12.02 4.21 -6.53
N GLY A 430 -12.23 3.38 -7.55
CA GLY A 430 -13.24 2.32 -7.52
C GLY A 430 -12.91 1.19 -6.54
N SER A 431 -11.67 0.68 -6.57
CA SER A 431 -11.24 -0.39 -5.66
C SER A 431 -9.76 -0.29 -5.29
N ARG A 432 -9.38 -0.93 -4.19
CA ARG A 432 -7.97 -1.01 -3.73
C ARG A 432 -7.61 -2.45 -3.39
N ALA A 433 -6.45 -2.90 -3.86
CA ALA A 433 -5.87 -4.18 -3.49
C ALA A 433 -4.44 -3.96 -2.96
N GLY A 434 -4.26 -4.14 -1.66
CA GLY A 434 -2.98 -3.82 -1.01
C GLY A 434 -2.63 -2.33 -1.14
N ASN A 435 -1.47 -2.03 -1.72
CA ASN A 435 -1.01 -0.65 -1.97
C ASN A 435 -1.41 -0.11 -3.36
N ARG A 436 -2.10 -0.92 -4.18
CA ARG A 436 -2.50 -0.53 -5.54
C ARG A 436 -3.95 -0.05 -5.54
N SER A 437 -4.17 1.15 -6.06
CA SER A 437 -5.51 1.67 -6.34
C SER A 437 -5.88 1.36 -7.79
N TYR A 438 -7.14 1.01 -8.00
CA TYR A 438 -7.72 0.89 -9.32
C TYR A 438 -8.69 2.04 -9.53
N TYR A 439 -8.51 2.74 -10.64
CA TYR A 439 -9.21 3.97 -10.99
C TYR A 439 -10.40 3.68 -11.90
N ASP A 440 -11.50 4.39 -11.65
CA ASP A 440 -12.70 4.38 -12.46
C ASP A 440 -12.89 5.77 -13.08
N ILE A 441 -13.27 5.81 -14.36
CA ILE A 441 -13.58 7.06 -15.07
C ILE A 441 -15.06 7.38 -14.79
N LYS A 442 -15.29 8.47 -14.06
CA LYS A 442 -16.60 8.95 -13.62
C LYS A 442 -17.01 10.16 -14.46
N ILE A 443 -18.13 10.03 -15.16
CA ILE A 443 -18.83 11.13 -15.81
C ILE A 443 -19.86 11.68 -14.83
N GLN A 444 -19.68 12.94 -14.45
CA GLN A 444 -20.62 13.72 -13.66
C GLN A 444 -21.61 14.38 -14.61
N ARG A 445 -22.91 14.09 -14.44
CA ARG A 445 -23.96 14.70 -15.26
C ARG A 445 -24.47 15.98 -14.62
N ALA A 446 -24.99 16.91 -15.42
CA ALA A 446 -25.57 18.18 -14.95
C ALA A 446 -26.73 17.97 -13.95
N ASN A 447 -27.47 16.86 -14.10
CA ASN A 447 -28.51 16.43 -13.15
C ASN A 447 -27.98 15.81 -11.83
N GLY A 448 -26.67 15.85 -11.57
CA GLY A 448 -26.02 15.30 -10.39
C GLY A 448 -25.82 13.77 -10.41
N LYS A 449 -26.38 13.02 -11.37
CA LYS A 449 -26.18 11.56 -11.47
C LYS A 449 -24.78 11.24 -11.98
N ARG A 450 -24.24 10.14 -11.47
CA ARG A 450 -22.90 9.64 -11.81
C ARG A 450 -23.01 8.43 -12.74
N VAL A 451 -22.21 8.43 -13.81
CA VAL A 451 -22.09 7.29 -14.72
C VAL A 451 -20.62 6.93 -14.88
N TYR A 452 -20.31 5.64 -14.94
CA TYR A 452 -18.94 5.16 -15.10
C TYR A 452 -18.70 4.73 -16.54
N ALA A 453 -17.69 5.29 -17.18
CA ALA A 453 -17.30 4.98 -18.55
C ALA A 453 -16.25 3.86 -18.63
N GLY A 454 -15.32 3.82 -17.67
CA GLY A 454 -14.31 2.79 -17.54
C GLY A 454 -14.11 2.45 -16.07
N ARG A 455 -13.78 1.20 -15.77
CA ARG A 455 -13.54 0.76 -14.38
C ARG A 455 -12.26 -0.03 -14.25
N ALA A 456 -11.76 -0.14 -13.04
CA ALA A 456 -10.65 -1.00 -12.65
C ALA A 456 -9.36 -0.75 -13.48
N ILE A 457 -9.04 0.51 -13.76
CA ILE A 457 -7.81 0.89 -14.49
C ILE A 457 -6.65 0.90 -13.49
N PRO A 458 -5.60 0.11 -13.69
CA PRO A 458 -4.60 -0.15 -12.65
C PRO A 458 -3.47 0.90 -12.58
N ASP A 459 -3.45 1.86 -13.50
CA ASP A 459 -2.49 2.96 -13.60
C ASP A 459 -3.22 4.31 -13.70
N ARG A 460 -2.84 5.27 -12.87
CA ARG A 460 -3.52 6.57 -12.81
C ARG A 460 -3.29 7.39 -14.08
N ARG A 461 -2.05 7.43 -14.58
CA ARG A 461 -1.70 8.20 -15.78
C ARG A 461 -2.43 7.65 -17.00
N GLU A 462 -2.59 6.33 -17.08
CA GLU A 462 -3.45 5.73 -18.11
C GLU A 462 -4.89 6.21 -18.02
N ALA A 463 -5.45 6.28 -16.80
CA ALA A 463 -6.81 6.73 -16.61
C ALA A 463 -7.00 8.23 -16.93
N GLU A 464 -6.04 9.09 -16.54
CA GLU A 464 -6.03 10.53 -16.89
C GLU A 464 -5.88 10.72 -18.41
N TRP A 465 -4.99 9.97 -19.05
CA TRP A 465 -4.82 9.98 -20.49
C TRP A 465 -6.09 9.55 -21.24
N LEU A 466 -6.79 8.51 -20.75
CA LEU A 466 -8.08 8.10 -21.33
C LEU A 466 -9.15 9.20 -21.20
N ILE A 467 -9.18 9.94 -20.09
CA ILE A 467 -10.08 11.10 -19.92
C ILE A 467 -9.74 12.18 -20.95
N GLU A 468 -8.47 12.50 -21.14
CA GLU A 468 -8.03 13.48 -22.13
C GLU A 468 -8.47 13.07 -23.54
N ARG A 469 -8.31 11.79 -23.92
CA ARG A 469 -8.82 11.28 -25.20
C ARG A 469 -10.35 11.42 -25.33
N MET A 470 -11.09 11.18 -24.25
CA MET A 470 -12.54 11.38 -24.24
C MET A 470 -12.92 12.86 -24.42
N ARG A 471 -12.21 13.78 -23.76
CA ARG A 471 -12.41 15.24 -23.89
C ARG A 471 -12.08 15.73 -25.31
N ASN A 472 -10.97 15.26 -25.88
CA ASN A 472 -10.60 15.56 -27.26
C ASN A 472 -11.64 15.06 -28.27
N GLY A 473 -12.21 13.86 -28.04
CA GLY A 473 -13.31 13.34 -28.86
C GLY A 473 -14.59 14.18 -28.77
N LEU A 474 -14.86 14.81 -27.62
CA LEU A 474 -16.00 15.71 -27.43
C LEU A 474 -15.79 17.11 -28.03
N GLY A 475 -14.58 17.44 -28.52
CA GLY A 475 -14.25 18.79 -28.96
C GLY A 475 -14.07 19.79 -27.82
N LEU A 476 -13.90 19.31 -26.59
CA LEU A 476 -13.56 20.13 -25.42
C LEU A 476 -12.04 20.33 -25.40
N GLU A 477 -11.51 21.20 -26.26
CA GLU A 477 -10.11 21.61 -26.16
C GLU A 477 -9.88 22.41 -24.87
N GLY A 478 -8.74 22.12 -24.20
CA GLY A 478 -8.48 22.51 -22.83
C GLY A 478 -8.40 24.02 -22.58
N GLU A 479 -9.31 24.52 -21.74
CA GLU A 479 -8.97 25.55 -20.77
C GLU A 479 -8.10 24.88 -19.69
N ARG A 480 -6.78 25.02 -19.83
CA ARG A 480 -5.84 24.87 -18.71
C ARG A 480 -5.57 26.25 -18.12
#